data_AF-A0ABC8LES5-F1
#
_entry.id   AF-A0ABC8LES5-F1
#
_cell.length_a   1.000
_cell.length_b   1.000
_cell.length_c   1.000
_cell.angle_alpha   90.00
_cell.angle_beta   90.00
_cell.angle_gamma   90.00
#
_symmetry.space_group_name_H-M   'P 1'
#
loop_
_entity.id
_entity.type
_entity.pdbx_description
1 polymer ?
#
loop_
_entity_poly.entity_id
_entity_poly.type
_entity_poly.pdbx_seq_one_letter_code
_entity_poly.pdbx_strand_id
1 'polypeptide(L)' 'MPEAVERDASILKQALRGAVTDHKAVAEIICTRSGSQLRQIKQVYLNTFGARLEQDVESEASGNHKR' A
#
# COMPACT_ATOMS: atom_id res chain seq x y z
N MET A 1 -16.26 3.07 -10.69
CA MET A 1 -16.22 2.00 -9.66
C MET A 1 -15.06 2.29 -8.69
N PRO A 2 -15.21 3.25 -7.75
CA PRO A 2 -14.15 3.63 -6.81
C PRO A 2 -13.90 2.60 -5.68
N GLU A 3 -14.83 1.66 -5.44
CA GLU A 3 -14.71 0.70 -4.34
C GLU A 3 -13.49 -0.24 -4.44
N ALA A 4 -13.00 -0.52 -5.65
CA ALA A 4 -11.83 -1.39 -5.82
C ALA A 4 -10.55 -0.73 -5.29
N VAL A 5 -10.34 0.55 -5.57
CA VAL A 5 -9.10 1.25 -5.20
C VAL A 5 -9.02 1.56 -3.71
N GLU A 6 -10.17 1.79 -3.05
CA GLU A 6 -10.25 1.95 -1.59
C GLU A 6 -9.93 0.63 -0.87
N ARG A 7 -10.46 -0.48 -1.39
CA ARG A 7 -10.20 -1.81 -0.84
C ARG A 7 -8.72 -2.19 -1.01
N ASP A 8 -8.17 -1.99 -2.21
CA ASP A 8 -6.74 -2.19 -2.49
C ASP A 8 -5.87 -1.32 -1.56
N ALA A 9 -6.21 -0.04 -1.39
CA ALA A 9 -5.50 0.87 -0.49
C ALA A 9 -5.51 0.38 0.97
N SER A 10 -6.65 -0.12 1.45
CA SER A 10 -6.76 -0.66 2.81
C SER A 10 -5.93 -1.93 3.00
N ILE A 11 -5.95 -2.84 2.03
CA ILE A 11 -5.12 -4.06 2.04
C ILE A 11 -3.64 -3.68 2.05
N LEU A 12 -3.23 -2.72 1.21
CA LEU A 12 -1.85 -2.22 1.19
C LEU A 12 -1.47 -1.63 2.56
N LYS A 13 -2.38 -0.90 3.24
CA LYS A 13 -2.09 -0.32 4.56
C LYS A 13 -1.95 -1.40 5.62
N GLN A 14 -2.78 -2.43 5.57
CA GLN A 14 -2.70 -3.57 6.49
C GLN A 14 -1.43 -4.38 6.25
N ALA A 15 -1.06 -4.63 4.99
CA ALA A 15 0.16 -5.33 4.63
C ALA A 15 1.42 -4.56 5.08
N LEU A 16 1.35 -3.22 5.14
CA LEU A 16 2.45 -2.34 5.56
C LEU A 16 2.42 -1.93 7.04
N ARG A 17 1.35 -2.23 7.80
CA ARG A 17 1.28 -1.97 9.26
C ARG A 17 1.25 -3.24 10.12
N GLY A 18 1.15 -4.42 9.49
CA GLY A 18 0.99 -5.68 10.19
C GLY A 18 2.29 -6.18 10.81
N ALA A 19 2.20 -6.87 11.96
CA ALA A 19 3.33 -7.57 12.58
C ALA A 19 3.93 -8.69 11.70
N VAL A 20 3.18 -9.10 10.66
CA VAL A 20 3.64 -9.95 9.56
C VAL A 20 3.37 -9.16 8.28
N THR A 21 4.42 -8.59 7.71
CA THR A 21 4.35 -7.81 6.47
C THR A 21 4.01 -8.74 5.31
N ASP A 22 2.82 -8.59 4.72
CA ASP A 22 2.38 -9.43 3.60
C ASP A 22 2.83 -8.83 2.27
N HIS A 23 4.13 -8.98 1.99
CA HIS A 23 4.74 -8.49 0.75
C HIS A 23 4.08 -9.10 -0.51
N LYS A 24 3.47 -10.28 -0.38
CA LYS A 24 2.79 -10.97 -1.48
C LYS A 24 1.50 -10.23 -1.86
N ALA A 25 0.69 -9.84 -0.88
CA ALA A 25 -0.52 -9.03 -1.14
C ALA A 25 -0.19 -7.70 -1.83
N VAL A 26 0.89 -7.02 -1.39
CA VAL A 26 1.36 -5.78 -2.02
C VAL A 26 1.77 -6.03 -3.48
N ALA A 27 2.59 -7.05 -3.72
CA ALA A 27 3.06 -7.40 -5.05
C ALA A 27 1.89 -7.82 -5.98
N GLU A 28 0.93 -8.60 -5.49
CA GLU A 28 -0.26 -8.98 -6.26
C GLU A 28 -1.08 -7.77 -6.67
N ILE A 29 -1.35 -6.82 -5.76
CA ILE A 29 -2.10 -5.60 -6.11
C ILE A 29 -1.32 -4.77 -7.12
N ILE A 30 -0.01 -4.59 -6.95
CA ILE A 30 0.80 -3.78 -7.86
C ILE A 30 0.94 -4.44 -9.24
N CYS A 31 1.08 -5.77 -9.31
CA CYS A 31 1.16 -6.51 -10.58
C CYS A 31 -0.19 -6.66 -11.29
N THR A 32 -1.30 -6.76 -10.55
CA THR A 32 -2.64 -6.96 -11.14
C THR A 32 -3.32 -5.65 -11.55
N ARG A 33 -2.87 -4.50 -11.05
CA ARG A 33 -3.47 -3.19 -11.34
C ARG A 33 -2.70 -2.46 -12.43
N SER A 34 -3.42 -1.81 -13.34
CA SER A 34 -2.80 -0.99 -14.38
C SER A 34 -2.23 0.32 -13.80
N GLY A 35 -1.25 0.94 -14.46
CA GLY A 35 -0.59 2.16 -13.98
C GLY A 35 -1.57 3.31 -13.61
N SER A 36 -2.68 3.45 -14.33
CA SER A 36 -3.73 4.43 -14.02
C SER A 36 -4.47 4.12 -12.72
N GLN A 37 -4.79 2.84 -12.46
CA GLN A 37 -5.41 2.40 -11.21
C GLN A 37 -4.44 2.57 -10.04
N LEU A 38 -3.16 2.25 -10.25
CA LEU A 38 -2.11 2.45 -9.25
C LEU A 38 -2.00 3.92 -8.81
N ARG A 39 -2.10 4.87 -9.75
CA ARG A 39 -2.16 6.30 -9.40
C ARG A 39 -3.39 6.65 -8.56
N GLN A 40 -4.56 6.11 -8.91
CA GLN A 40 -5.77 6.33 -8.10
C GLN A 40 -5.63 5.71 -6.71
N ILE A 41 -5.10 4.48 -6.60
CA ILE A 41 -4.84 3.82 -5.32
C ILE A 41 -3.89 4.68 -4.49
N LYS A 42 -2.80 5.20 -5.05
CA LYS A 42 -1.87 6.09 -4.34
C LYS A 42 -2.56 7.36 -3.83
N GLN A 43 -3.43 7.97 -4.63
CA GLN A 43 -4.18 9.18 -4.24
C GLN A 43 -5.20 8.88 -3.13
N VAL A 44 -5.97 7.80 -3.29
CA VAL A 44 -6.94 7.35 -2.30
C VAL A 44 -6.25 6.96 -1.00
N TYR A 45 -5.16 6.20 -1.07
CA TYR A 45 -4.35 5.81 0.07
C TYR A 45 -3.85 7.03 0.86
N LEU A 46 -3.35 8.05 0.14
CA LEU A 46 -2.92 9.31 0.76
C LEU A 46 -4.10 10.06 1.40
N ASN A 47 -5.24 10.13 0.73
CA ASN A 47 -6.42 10.83 1.24
C ASN A 47 -7.06 10.11 2.44
N THR A 48 -7.08 8.79 2.41
CA THR A 48 -7.72 7.93 3.43
C THR A 48 -6.83 7.74 4.66
N PHE A 49 -5.52 7.54 4.47
CA PHE A 49 -4.59 7.25 5.57
C PHE A 49 -3.64 8.39 5.92
N GLY A 50 -3.59 9.45 5.12
CA GLY A 50 -2.66 10.56 5.32
C GLY A 50 -1.19 10.21 5.07
N ALA A 51 -0.90 9.03 4.51
CA ALA A 51 0.45 8.53 4.27
C ALA A 51 0.65 8.16 2.81
N ARG A 52 1.89 8.22 2.31
CA ARG A 52 2.20 7.77 0.94
C ARG A 52 2.52 6.28 0.96
N LEU A 53 1.93 5.52 0.04
CA LEU A 53 2.24 4.09 -0.15
C LEU A 53 3.75 3.83 -0.19
N GLU A 54 4.47 4.63 -1.00
CA GLU A 54 5.92 4.52 -1.16
C GLU A 54 6.68 4.79 0.14
N GLN A 55 6.16 5.70 0.98
CA GLN A 55 6.77 6.04 2.26
C GLN A 55 6.52 4.97 3.32
N ASP A 56 5.31 4.37 3.36
CA ASP A 56 5.04 3.22 4.23
C ASP A 56 5.90 2.02 3.79
N VAL A 57 6.00 1.73 2.49
CA VAL A 57 6.88 0.67 1.94
C VAL A 57 8.35 0.93 2.31
N GLU A 58 8.84 2.15 2.15
CA GLU A 58 10.21 2.53 2.52
C GLU A 58 10.43 2.47 4.03
N SER A 59 9.45 2.88 4.83
CA SER A 59 9.51 2.83 6.29
C SER A 59 9.49 1.41 6.83
N GLU A 60 8.72 0.51 6.23
CA GLU A 60 8.75 -0.92 6.58
C GLU A 60 10.10 -1.55 6.20
N ALA A 61 10.58 -1.27 4.98
CA ALA A 61 11.88 -1.79 4.51
C ALA A 61 13.07 -1.22 5.31
N SER A 62 13.00 0.04 5.73
CA SER A 62 14.06 0.71 6.50
C SER A 62 13.90 0.55 8.01
N GLY A 63 12.69 0.26 8.50
CA GLY A 63 12.35 0.10 9.91
C GLY A 63 13.00 -1.12 10.55
N ASN A 64 13.31 -2.15 9.77
CA ASN A 64 14.06 -3.33 10.22
C ASN A 64 15.56 -3.03 10.51
N HIS A 65 16.02 -1.77 10.45
CA HIS A 65 17.39 -1.38 10.81
C HIS A 65 17.52 -0.62 12.13
N LYS A 66 16.45 -0.49 12.93
CA LYS A 66 16.57 0.03 14.30
C LYS A 66 16.66 -1.13 15.30
N ARG A 67 17.92 -1.47 15.57
CA ARG A 67 18.52 -2.22 16.71
C ARG A 67 17.67 -2.33 17.97
#